data_AF-A0A9P8LFA0-F1
#
_entry.id   AF-A0A9P8LFA0-F1
#
_cell.length_a   1.000
_cell.length_b   1.000
_cell.length_c   1.000
_cell.angle_alpha   90.00
_cell.angle_beta   90.00
_cell.angle_gamma   90.00
#
_symmetry.space_group_name_H-M   'P 1'
#
loop_
_entity.id
_entity.type
_entity.pdbx_description
1 polymer ?
#
loop_
_entity_poly.entity_id
_entity_poly.type
_entity_poly.pdbx_seq_one_letter_code
_entity_poly.pdbx_strand_id
1 'polypeptide(L)'
;MPAIAQDAFAGATSSGISYDAFQRLVDDLSKTLGPSSGLTSEGVDVQHLKQLMEGYLSKQSEWIRYAFADLSRSYTRNLVDRGNGKSNLLILVWTPGKGSPIHDHADAHCLMKVLKGSLRETLYLWPDRNVTNSGLPSPLVAKRDTIYYENQVTYMSDDVRAFSIIANCHD
;
A
#
# COMPACT_ATOMS: atom_id res chain seq x y z
N MET A 1 -59.51 39.37 -5.29
CA MET A 1 -58.36 38.62 -4.72
C MET A 1 -58.28 37.28 -5.45
N PRO A 2 -57.34 37.07 -6.39
CA PRO A 2 -56.93 35.72 -6.77
C PRO A 2 -55.68 35.32 -5.97
N ALA A 3 -55.68 34.08 -5.49
CA ALA A 3 -54.63 33.50 -4.66
C ALA A 3 -53.43 33.04 -5.50
N ILE A 4 -52.23 33.28 -4.97
CA ILE A 4 -50.93 32.85 -5.46
C ILE A 4 -50.70 31.39 -5.03
N ALA A 5 -50.31 30.52 -5.96
CA ALA A 5 -49.71 29.22 -5.68
C ALA A 5 -48.36 29.20 -6.42
N GLN A 6 -47.27 29.65 -5.78
CA GLN A 6 -46.29 28.84 -5.02
C GLN A 6 -45.70 27.67 -5.83
N ASP A 7 -44.54 27.98 -6.43
CA ASP A 7 -43.59 27.05 -7.01
C ASP A 7 -43.16 25.99 -6.00
N ALA A 8 -43.42 24.72 -6.33
CA ALA A 8 -42.82 23.59 -5.63
C ALA A 8 -41.43 23.33 -6.23
N PHE A 9 -40.40 23.93 -5.63
CA PHE A 9 -39.03 23.46 -5.78
C PHE A 9 -38.93 22.08 -5.11
N ALA A 10 -38.99 21.02 -5.92
CA ALA A 10 -38.59 19.69 -5.50
C ALA A 10 -37.08 19.71 -5.26
N GLY A 11 -36.68 19.78 -3.98
CA GLY A 11 -35.31 19.61 -3.55
C GLY A 11 -34.81 18.22 -3.97
N ALA A 12 -33.86 18.20 -4.90
CA ALA A 12 -33.07 17.00 -5.17
C ALA A 12 -32.28 16.67 -3.89
N THR A 13 -32.68 15.62 -3.19
CA THR A 13 -31.89 15.05 -2.10
C THR A 13 -30.60 14.49 -2.72
N SER A 14 -29.47 15.10 -2.40
CA SER A 14 -28.16 14.52 -2.70
C SER A 14 -28.09 13.15 -2.03
N SER A 15 -28.04 12.10 -2.84
CA SER A 15 -27.70 10.76 -2.38
C SER A 15 -26.26 10.82 -1.87
N GLY A 16 -26.10 11.13 -0.57
CA GLY A 16 -24.82 11.08 0.10
C GLY A 16 -24.31 9.66 0.00
N ILE A 17 -23.30 9.44 -0.84
CA ILE A 17 -22.60 8.16 -0.93
C ILE A 17 -22.05 7.90 0.47
N SER A 18 -22.61 6.91 1.17
CA SER A 18 -22.04 6.46 2.44
C SER A 18 -20.69 5.83 2.11
N TYR A 19 -19.61 6.56 2.42
CA TYR A 19 -18.27 6.06 2.22
C TYR A 19 -17.97 4.98 3.25
N ASP A 20 -17.63 3.78 2.76
CA ASP A 20 -17.12 2.71 3.60
C ASP A 20 -15.80 3.12 4.29
N ALA A 21 -15.37 2.34 5.29
CA ALA A 21 -14.18 2.70 6.06
C ALA A 21 -12.90 2.69 5.21
N PHE A 22 -12.84 1.83 4.19
CA PHE A 22 -11.73 1.81 3.24
C PHE A 22 -11.65 3.11 2.43
N GLN A 23 -12.76 3.59 1.87
CA GLN A 23 -12.74 4.84 1.10
C GLN A 23 -12.41 6.05 1.97
N ARG A 24 -12.85 6.06 3.24
CA ARG A 24 -12.43 7.09 4.20
C ARG A 24 -10.91 7.06 4.43
N LEU A 25 -10.31 5.88 4.56
CA LEU A 25 -8.85 5.75 4.64
C LEU A 25 -8.17 6.32 3.39
N VAL A 26 -8.65 5.97 2.18
CA VAL A 26 -8.09 6.49 0.92
C VAL A 26 -8.13 8.03 0.90
N ASP A 27 -9.27 8.61 1.26
CA ASP A 27 -9.45 10.06 1.29
C ASP A 27 -8.54 10.74 2.32
N ASP A 28 -8.40 10.15 3.52
CA ASP A 28 -7.57 10.72 4.57
C ASP A 28 -6.08 10.61 4.25
N LEU A 29 -5.62 9.51 3.62
CA LEU A 29 -4.27 9.41 3.07
C LEU A 29 -4.01 10.49 2.01
N SER A 30 -4.96 10.71 1.10
CA SER A 30 -4.85 11.73 0.06
C SER A 30 -4.80 13.15 0.66
N LYS A 31 -5.62 13.45 1.67
CA LYS A 31 -5.60 14.75 2.36
C LYS A 31 -4.28 14.99 3.07
N THR A 32 -3.76 13.97 3.77
CA THR A 32 -2.48 14.07 4.50
C THR A 32 -1.29 14.29 3.56
N LEU A 33 -1.28 13.63 2.39
CA LEU A 33 -0.25 13.84 1.37
C LEU A 33 -0.46 15.14 0.56
N GLY A 34 -1.66 15.72 0.61
CA GLY A 34 -1.98 16.96 -0.08
C GLY A 34 -1.75 16.90 -1.59
N PRO A 35 -1.64 18.06 -2.27
CA PRO A 35 -1.60 18.13 -3.72
C PRO A 35 -0.23 17.83 -4.35
N SER A 36 0.85 17.72 -3.56
CA SER A 36 2.20 17.63 -4.12
C SER A 36 3.24 16.89 -3.27
N SER A 37 2.85 16.27 -2.14
CA SER A 37 3.80 15.58 -1.27
C SER A 37 3.83 14.07 -1.54
N GLY A 38 5.03 13.48 -1.48
CA GLY A 38 5.25 12.04 -1.37
C GLY A 38 5.70 11.68 0.05
N LEU A 39 5.93 10.38 0.31
CA LEU A 39 6.33 9.90 1.64
C LEU A 39 7.68 10.47 2.13
N THR A 40 8.52 10.97 1.23
CA THR A 40 9.82 11.59 1.53
C THR A 40 9.81 13.10 1.55
N SER A 41 8.66 13.73 1.25
CA SER A 41 8.58 15.17 1.18
C SER A 41 8.76 15.79 2.56
N GLU A 42 9.45 16.93 2.61
CA GLU A 42 9.61 17.70 3.84
C GLU A 42 8.24 18.05 4.45
N GLY A 43 8.10 17.82 5.76
CA GLY A 43 6.85 18.07 6.48
C GLY A 43 5.81 16.95 6.41
N VAL A 44 6.06 15.86 5.69
CA VAL A 44 5.17 14.67 5.73
C VAL A 44 5.48 13.83 6.97
N ASP A 45 4.49 13.69 7.84
CA ASP A 45 4.56 12.78 8.97
C ASP A 45 4.17 11.34 8.54
N VAL A 46 5.19 10.55 8.22
CA VAL A 46 5.03 9.12 7.88
C VAL A 46 4.40 8.34 9.03
N GLN A 47 4.64 8.74 10.29
CA GLN A 47 4.05 8.07 11.44
C GLN A 47 2.54 8.33 11.51
N HIS A 48 2.09 9.53 11.15
CA HIS A 48 0.67 9.82 11.02
C HIS A 48 0.01 8.99 9.91
N LEU A 49 0.64 8.87 8.74
CA LEU A 49 0.15 8.01 7.65
C LEU A 49 0.06 6.54 8.08
N LYS A 50 1.05 6.06 8.84
CA LYS A 50 1.04 4.72 9.44
C LYS A 50 -0.15 4.54 10.38
N GLN A 51 -0.40 5.51 11.27
CA GLN A 51 -1.55 5.47 12.20
C GLN A 51 -2.88 5.42 11.46
N LEU A 52 -3.04 6.17 10.35
CA LEU A 52 -4.25 6.09 9.52
C LEU A 52 -4.46 4.67 8.98
N MET A 53 -3.41 4.04 8.43
CA MET A 53 -3.49 2.67 7.94
C MET A 53 -3.74 1.65 9.07
N GLU A 54 -3.16 1.85 10.26
CA GLU A 54 -3.38 0.98 11.43
C GLU A 54 -4.82 1.09 11.96
N GLY A 55 -5.39 2.30 11.97
CA GLY A 55 -6.75 2.57 12.44
C GLY A 55 -7.85 1.97 11.57
N TYR A 56 -7.56 1.66 10.30
CA TYR A 56 -8.46 0.92 9.44
C TYR A 56 -8.42 -0.59 9.74
N LEU A 57 -9.56 -1.16 10.15
CA LEU A 57 -9.73 -2.61 10.26
C LEU A 57 -10.24 -3.17 8.92
N SER A 58 -9.44 -4.05 8.32
CA SER A 58 -9.70 -4.61 7.00
C SER A 58 -11.04 -5.32 6.93
N LYS A 59 -11.84 -4.96 5.93
CA LYS A 59 -13.09 -5.63 5.63
C LYS A 59 -13.17 -5.92 4.14
N GLN A 60 -13.14 -7.21 3.79
CA GLN A 60 -13.03 -7.67 2.41
C GLN A 60 -14.05 -7.02 1.47
N SER A 61 -15.31 -6.85 1.91
CA SER A 61 -16.36 -6.23 1.08
C SER A 61 -16.06 -4.80 0.61
N GLU A 62 -15.18 -4.08 1.29
CA GLU A 62 -14.87 -2.66 1.01
C GLU A 62 -13.78 -2.51 -0.06
N TRP A 63 -12.82 -3.43 -0.12
CA TRP A 63 -11.67 -3.36 -1.04
C TRP A 63 -11.67 -4.42 -2.14
N ILE A 64 -12.55 -5.43 -2.09
CA ILE A 64 -12.57 -6.55 -3.05
C ILE A 64 -12.71 -6.08 -4.51
N ARG A 65 -13.35 -4.93 -4.75
CA ARG A 65 -13.49 -4.34 -6.10
C ARG A 65 -12.17 -3.98 -6.78
N TYR A 66 -11.08 -3.88 -6.01
CA TYR A 66 -9.73 -3.63 -6.52
C TYR A 66 -8.85 -4.89 -6.54
N ALA A 67 -9.33 -6.02 -6.02
CA ALA A 67 -8.52 -7.22 -5.83
C ALA A 67 -8.60 -8.18 -7.04
N PHE A 68 -8.08 -7.75 -8.19
CA PHE A 68 -8.04 -8.58 -9.40
C PHE A 68 -6.89 -9.59 -9.33
N ALA A 69 -7.20 -10.88 -9.24
CA ALA A 69 -6.21 -11.96 -9.20
C ALA A 69 -5.84 -12.45 -10.61
N ASP A 70 -4.59 -12.88 -10.77
CA ASP A 70 -4.11 -13.59 -11.96
C ASP A 70 -3.09 -14.66 -11.55
N LEU A 71 -3.52 -15.93 -11.57
CA LEU A 71 -2.72 -17.08 -11.12
C LEU A 71 -1.50 -17.36 -12.00
N SER A 72 -1.47 -16.83 -13.23
CA SER A 72 -0.30 -16.96 -14.11
C SER A 72 0.90 -16.14 -13.60
N ARG A 73 0.65 -15.09 -12.82
CA ARG A 73 1.67 -14.16 -12.30
C ARG A 73 2.04 -14.49 -10.85
N SER A 74 3.14 -13.91 -10.35
CA SER A 74 3.49 -13.98 -8.92
C SER A 74 2.50 -13.20 -8.06
N TYR A 75 2.13 -12.01 -8.53
CA TYR A 75 1.13 -11.14 -7.93
C TYR A 75 0.62 -10.15 -8.98
N THR A 76 -0.53 -9.54 -8.72
CA THR A 76 -1.05 -8.39 -9.48
C THR A 76 -0.87 -7.09 -8.69
N ARG A 77 -0.85 -5.96 -9.40
CA ARG A 77 -0.78 -4.61 -8.83
C ARG A 77 -1.97 -3.83 -9.36
N ASN A 78 -2.93 -3.54 -8.48
CA ASN A 78 -4.22 -2.99 -8.86
C ASN A 78 -4.33 -1.57 -8.31
N LEU A 79 -4.51 -0.60 -9.21
CA LEU A 79 -4.59 0.81 -8.84
C LEU A 79 -5.89 1.10 -8.09
N VAL A 80 -5.77 1.68 -6.90
CA VAL A 80 -6.89 2.21 -6.12
C VAL A 80 -7.01 3.71 -6.37
N ASP A 81 -5.90 4.43 -6.21
CA ASP A 81 -5.83 5.88 -6.36
C ASP A 81 -4.47 6.30 -6.94
N ARG A 82 -4.46 7.25 -7.89
CA ARG A 82 -3.24 7.77 -8.55
C ARG A 82 -2.48 8.78 -7.69
N GLY A 83 -3.04 9.14 -6.54
CA GLY A 83 -2.55 10.19 -5.68
C GLY A 83 -2.44 11.53 -6.41
N ASN A 84 -1.39 12.24 -6.07
CA ASN A 84 -1.06 13.58 -6.51
C ASN A 84 0.10 13.62 -7.51
N GLY A 85 0.44 12.48 -8.13
CA GLY A 85 1.61 12.33 -9.00
C GLY A 85 2.94 12.14 -8.28
N LYS A 86 2.96 12.16 -6.93
CA LYS A 86 4.12 11.82 -6.09
C LYS A 86 3.95 10.54 -5.26
N SER A 87 2.75 9.98 -5.26
CA SER A 87 2.41 8.72 -4.59
C SER A 87 1.39 7.96 -5.43
N ASN A 88 1.29 6.65 -5.21
CA ASN A 88 0.23 5.81 -5.75
C ASN A 88 -0.29 4.90 -4.64
N LEU A 89 -1.60 4.68 -4.59
CA LEU A 89 -2.19 3.66 -3.73
C LEU A 89 -2.58 2.44 -4.56
N LEU A 90 -2.02 1.29 -4.20
CA LEU A 90 -2.22 0.02 -4.90
C LEU A 90 -2.70 -1.06 -3.94
N ILE A 91 -3.51 -1.98 -4.44
CA ILE A 91 -3.76 -3.29 -3.82
C ILE A 91 -3.01 -4.35 -4.59
N LEU A 92 -2.15 -5.10 -3.90
CA LEU A 92 -1.45 -6.26 -4.46
C LEU A 92 -2.20 -7.54 -4.09
N VAL A 93 -2.43 -8.40 -5.08
CA VAL A 93 -3.01 -9.73 -4.86
C VAL A 93 -1.95 -10.77 -5.17
N TRP A 94 -1.51 -11.49 -4.15
CA TRP A 94 -0.47 -12.50 -4.25
C TRP A 94 -1.04 -13.85 -4.65
N THR A 95 -0.40 -14.50 -5.62
CA THR A 95 -0.71 -15.90 -5.94
C THR A 95 -0.18 -16.78 -4.81
N PRO A 96 -0.98 -17.72 -4.26
CA PRO A 96 -0.54 -18.62 -3.20
C PRO A 96 0.79 -19.31 -3.52
N GLY A 97 1.71 -19.30 -2.56
CA GLY A 97 3.03 -19.93 -2.70
C GLY A 97 4.05 -19.19 -3.56
N LYS A 98 3.67 -18.06 -4.16
CA LYS A 98 4.59 -17.24 -4.94
C LYS A 98 5.10 -16.06 -4.11
N GLY A 99 6.28 -15.60 -4.48
CA GLY A 99 6.89 -14.38 -3.97
C GLY A 99 7.36 -13.47 -5.10
N SER A 100 7.78 -12.27 -4.73
CA SER A 100 8.47 -11.37 -5.63
C SER A 100 9.88 -11.89 -5.92
N PRO A 101 10.48 -11.50 -7.05
CA PRO A 101 11.93 -11.48 -7.14
C PRO A 101 12.54 -10.64 -6.02
N ILE A 102 13.82 -10.85 -5.77
CA ILE A 102 14.66 -9.91 -5.04
C ILE A 102 14.62 -8.56 -5.77
N HIS A 103 14.29 -7.49 -5.04
CA HIS A 103 14.30 -6.13 -5.58
C HIS A 103 14.60 -5.10 -4.49
N ASP A 104 15.16 -3.97 -4.90
CA ASP A 104 15.16 -2.72 -4.13
C ASP A 104 13.86 -1.94 -4.42
N HIS A 105 13.62 -0.87 -3.67
CA HIS A 105 12.50 0.03 -3.88
C HIS A 105 12.87 1.20 -4.81
N ALA A 106 14.07 1.20 -5.41
CA ALA A 106 14.59 2.24 -6.29
C ALA A 106 14.46 3.66 -5.69
N ASP A 107 14.91 3.82 -4.45
CA ASP A 107 14.79 5.05 -3.63
C ASP A 107 13.33 5.47 -3.32
N ALA A 108 12.37 4.59 -3.58
CA ALA A 108 10.98 4.80 -3.17
C ALA A 108 10.76 4.34 -1.72
N HIS A 109 9.85 5.05 -1.07
CA HIS A 109 9.37 4.72 0.26
C HIS A 109 7.99 4.08 0.11
N CYS A 110 7.71 3.06 0.92
CA CYS A 110 6.51 2.25 0.83
C CYS A 110 5.90 2.06 2.22
N LEU A 111 4.61 2.33 2.34
CA LEU A 111 3.82 1.98 3.51
C LEU A 111 2.86 0.85 3.09
N MET A 112 2.95 -0.29 3.76
CA MET A 112 2.24 -1.51 3.39
C MET A 112 1.37 -1.98 4.54
N LYS A 113 0.13 -2.36 4.24
CA LYS A 113 -0.80 -3.02 5.16
C LYS A 113 -1.23 -4.36 4.60
N VAL A 114 -1.25 -5.39 5.45
CA VAL A 114 -1.86 -6.68 5.08
C VAL A 114 -3.38 -6.59 5.24
N LEU A 115 -4.11 -6.69 4.12
CA LEU A 115 -5.58 -6.64 4.12
C LEU A 115 -6.23 -8.00 4.34
N LYS A 116 -5.54 -9.10 4.01
CA LYS A 116 -6.00 -10.48 4.20
C LYS A 116 -4.81 -11.43 4.18
N GLY A 117 -4.85 -12.48 4.99
CA GLY A 117 -3.82 -13.51 5.04
C GLY A 117 -2.55 -13.03 5.75
N SER A 118 -1.39 -13.49 5.28
CA SER A 118 -0.09 -13.11 5.84
C SER A 118 0.99 -13.00 4.77
N LEU A 119 2.03 -12.23 5.06
CA LEU A 119 3.07 -11.86 4.12
C LEU A 119 4.43 -11.88 4.82
N ARG A 120 5.37 -12.65 4.28
CA ARG A 120 6.75 -12.72 4.77
C ARG A 120 7.62 -11.76 3.99
N GLU A 121 8.31 -10.88 4.70
CA GLU A 121 9.37 -10.03 4.19
C GLU A 121 10.72 -10.60 4.66
N THR A 122 11.60 -10.93 3.72
CA THR A 122 13.00 -11.23 4.02
C THR A 122 13.88 -10.13 3.46
N LEU A 123 14.59 -9.44 4.35
CA LEU A 123 15.53 -8.37 4.04
C LEU A 123 16.94 -8.94 4.00
N TYR A 124 17.68 -8.69 2.93
CA TYR A 124 19.05 -9.16 2.74
C TYR A 124 20.04 -8.00 2.73
N LEU A 125 21.27 -8.27 3.12
CA LEU A 125 22.40 -7.35 2.94
C LEU A 125 22.87 -7.36 1.49
N TRP A 126 23.39 -6.21 1.01
CA TRP A 126 24.13 -6.23 -0.25
C TRP A 126 25.34 -7.16 -0.17
N PRO A 127 25.67 -7.84 -1.28
CA PRO A 127 26.95 -8.51 -1.41
C PRO A 127 28.11 -7.55 -1.12
N ASP A 128 29.12 -8.04 -0.40
CA ASP A 128 30.34 -7.26 -0.17
C ASP A 128 31.03 -6.96 -1.52
N ARG A 129 31.08 -5.68 -1.88
CA ARG A 129 31.67 -5.20 -3.13
C ARG A 129 33.16 -5.54 -3.24
N ASN A 130 33.90 -5.57 -2.15
CA ASN A 130 35.32 -5.93 -2.18
C ASN A 130 35.50 -7.41 -2.57
N VAL A 131 34.61 -8.28 -2.05
CA VAL A 131 34.60 -9.71 -2.38
C VAL A 131 34.18 -9.93 -3.83
N THR A 132 33.09 -9.29 -4.27
CA THR A 132 32.61 -9.44 -5.66
C THR A 132 33.59 -8.85 -6.68
N ASN A 133 34.23 -7.71 -6.37
CA ASN A 133 35.24 -7.10 -7.24
C ASN A 133 36.51 -7.96 -7.36
N SER A 134 36.77 -8.80 -6.37
CA SER A 134 37.88 -9.77 -6.39
C SER A 134 37.52 -11.08 -7.12
N GLY A 135 36.34 -11.16 -7.73
CA GLY A 135 35.85 -12.35 -8.44
C GLY A 135 35.41 -13.49 -7.51
N LEU A 136 35.31 -13.24 -6.20
CA LEU A 136 34.88 -14.23 -5.23
C LEU A 136 33.35 -14.20 -5.05
N PRO A 137 32.71 -15.36 -4.80
CA PRO A 137 31.29 -15.42 -4.52
C PRO A 137 30.99 -14.73 -3.18
N SER A 138 29.99 -13.85 -3.19
CA SER A 138 29.48 -13.16 -2.00
C SER A 138 27.98 -13.50 -1.88
N PRO A 139 27.64 -14.60 -1.19
CA PRO A 139 26.27 -15.08 -1.09
C PRO A 139 25.40 -14.09 -0.31
N LEU A 140 24.10 -14.09 -0.62
CA LEU A 140 23.14 -13.20 0.04
C LEU A 140 22.94 -13.60 1.49
N VAL A 141 23.08 -12.64 2.40
CA VAL A 141 22.91 -12.85 3.84
C VAL A 141 21.61 -12.19 4.28
N ALA A 142 20.67 -12.98 4.80
CA ALA A 142 19.44 -12.46 5.36
C ALA A 142 19.75 -11.64 6.63
N LYS A 143 19.39 -10.37 6.63
CA LYS A 143 19.48 -9.44 7.77
C LYS A 143 18.27 -9.58 8.69
N ARG A 144 17.09 -9.71 8.10
CA ARG A 144 15.81 -9.75 8.82
C ARG A 144 14.84 -10.64 8.07
N ASP A 145 14.04 -11.37 8.83
CA ASP A 145 12.94 -12.17 8.32
C ASP A 145 11.73 -11.90 9.21
N THR A 146 10.62 -11.47 8.63
CA THR A 146 9.44 -11.02 9.38
C THR A 146 8.18 -11.46 8.67
N ILE A 147 7.25 -12.04 9.41
CA ILE A 147 5.90 -12.35 8.93
C ILE A 147 4.95 -11.28 9.45
N TYR A 148 4.22 -10.65 8.53
CA TYR A 148 3.15 -9.72 8.82
C TYR A 148 1.80 -10.42 8.61
N TYR A 149 0.88 -10.19 9.53
CA TYR A 149 -0.48 -10.73 9.53
C TYR A 149 -1.49 -9.64 9.22
N GLU A 150 -2.74 -10.05 8.98
CA GLU A 150 -3.86 -9.16 8.73
C GLU A 150 -3.90 -7.96 9.68
N ASN A 151 -4.16 -6.80 9.10
CA ASN A 151 -4.18 -5.48 9.73
C ASN A 151 -2.83 -4.90 10.16
N GLN A 152 -1.75 -5.66 10.17
CA GLN A 152 -0.42 -5.11 10.46
C GLN A 152 0.05 -4.18 9.33
N VAL A 153 0.73 -3.10 9.75
CA VAL A 153 1.29 -2.08 8.87
C VAL A 153 2.79 -2.02 9.07
N THR A 154 3.53 -1.99 7.97
CA THR A 154 4.98 -1.80 7.98
C THR A 154 5.37 -0.69 7.02
N TYR A 155 6.52 -0.11 7.29
CA TYR A 155 7.15 0.86 6.42
C TYR A 155 8.44 0.25 5.88
N MET A 156 8.56 0.28 4.56
CA MET A 156 9.71 -0.20 3.83
C MET A 156 10.30 0.98 3.08
N SER A 157 11.59 1.17 3.24
CA SER A 157 12.37 2.08 2.42
C SER A 157 13.67 1.38 2.08
N ASP A 158 14.35 1.87 1.06
CA ASP A 158 15.74 1.51 0.82
C ASP A 158 16.58 2.15 1.94
N ASP A 159 16.62 1.47 3.08
CA ASP A 159 17.74 1.66 3.99
C ASP A 159 18.98 1.26 3.18
N VAL A 160 19.98 2.13 3.08
CA VAL A 160 21.05 2.25 2.05
C VAL A 160 21.77 0.93 1.68
N ARG A 161 21.48 -0.17 2.36
CA ARG A 161 22.18 -1.44 2.28
C ARG A 161 21.30 -2.70 2.16
N ALA A 162 20.04 -2.64 1.74
CA ALA A 162 19.25 -3.86 1.65
C ALA A 162 18.24 -3.93 0.50
N PHE A 163 17.91 -5.17 0.10
CA PHE A 163 16.83 -5.51 -0.81
C PHE A 163 15.90 -6.54 -0.15
N SER A 164 14.67 -6.69 -0.65
CA SER A 164 13.68 -7.57 -0.03
C SER A 164 13.09 -8.62 -0.98
N ILE A 165 12.64 -9.72 -0.40
CA ILE A 165 11.68 -10.65 -1.01
C ILE A 165 10.39 -10.56 -0.20
N ILE A 166 9.28 -10.47 -0.91
CA ILE A 166 7.95 -10.52 -0.31
C ILE A 166 7.24 -11.76 -0.82
N ALA A 167 6.74 -12.60 0.07
CA ALA A 167 5.99 -13.81 -0.29
C ALA A 167 4.72 -13.95 0.53
N ASN A 168 3.66 -14.46 -0.11
CA ASN A 168 2.47 -14.91 0.61
C ASN A 168 2.81 -16.21 1.35
N CYS A 169 2.58 -16.27 2.65
CA CYS A 169 2.74 -17.52 3.38
C CYS A 169 1.63 -18.50 2.96
N HIS A 170 1.97 -19.78 2.84
CA HIS A 170 0.93 -20.80 2.83
C HIS A 170 0.41 -20.96 4.26
N ASP A 171 -0.91 -20.87 4.42
CA ASP A 171 -1.59 -21.52 5.55
C ASP A 171 -1.60 -23.04 5.35
#